data_AF-A0A4R9LQQ2-F1
#
_entry.id   AF-A0A4R9LQQ2-F1
#
_cell.length_a   1.000
_cell.length_b   1.000
_cell.length_c   1.000
_cell.angle_alpha   90.00
_cell.angle_beta   90.00
_cell.angle_gamma   90.00
#
_symmetry.space_group_name_H-M   'P 1'
#
loop_
_entity.id
_entity.type
_entity.pdbx_description
1 polymer ?
#
loop_
_entity_poly.entity_id
_entity_poly.type
_entity_poly.pdbx_seq_one_letter_code
_entity_poly.pdbx_strand_id
1 'polypeptide(L)'
;MDTQVIEMKCPSCGAPIKNDYKKEKIEYNFTNLGKREFEFSLLECQNCGEEIREDNFNENLAKFLKELDIENSLKGIEEIKTYGYSYTYLERALRIPYRTFSRWKSKKDLSAVAMSYINIISNFPWLVDVSDYNFDPKVKLKNLLIAGFLEFEKNQSLISDDIEYEVLLSKLESILKFKNTFASNEFEATISINDLGRETKNIESTVTLGLQTV
;
A
#
# COMPACT_ATOMS: atom_id res chain seq x y z
N MET A 1 -11.26 18.46 -49.42
CA MET A 1 -10.99 17.21 -48.69
C MET A 1 -12.22 16.99 -47.83
N ASP A 2 -13.13 16.15 -48.30
CA ASP A 2 -14.39 15.90 -47.63
C ASP A 2 -14.14 15.07 -46.38
N THR A 3 -14.44 15.66 -45.22
CA THR A 3 -14.47 14.96 -43.94
C THR A 3 -15.63 13.98 -44.01
N GLN A 4 -15.37 12.70 -44.29
CA GLN A 4 -16.37 11.65 -44.17
C GLN A 4 -16.79 11.57 -42.71
N VAL A 5 -17.97 12.12 -42.41
CA VAL A 5 -18.66 11.89 -41.15
C VAL A 5 -19.11 10.43 -41.17
N ILE A 6 -18.37 9.56 -40.49
CA ILE A 6 -18.79 8.18 -40.30
C ILE A 6 -20.03 8.24 -39.38
N GLU A 7 -21.21 8.01 -39.95
CA GLU A 7 -22.43 7.84 -39.16
C GLU A 7 -22.32 6.54 -38.36
N MET A 8 -21.95 6.68 -37.08
CA MET A 8 -21.86 5.57 -36.15
C MET A 8 -23.27 5.06 -35.83
N LYS A 9 -23.50 3.75 -35.99
CA LYS A 9 -24.78 3.12 -35.65
C LYS A 9 -24.69 2.47 -34.27
N CYS A 10 -25.78 2.54 -33.52
CA CYS A 10 -25.89 1.88 -32.23
C CYS A 10 -25.74 0.36 -32.39
N PRO A 11 -24.81 -0.30 -31.67
CA PRO A 11 -24.63 -1.74 -31.76
C PRO A 11 -25.84 -2.53 -31.23
N SER A 12 -26.62 -1.94 -30.31
CA SER A 12 -27.78 -2.60 -29.69
C SER A 12 -29.07 -2.50 -30.53
N CYS A 13 -29.37 -1.34 -31.11
CA CYS A 13 -30.63 -1.12 -31.84
C CYS A 13 -30.50 -0.69 -33.32
N GLY A 14 -29.28 -0.47 -33.82
CA GLY A 14 -29.02 -0.09 -35.21
C GLY A 14 -29.38 1.34 -35.60
N ALA A 15 -29.95 2.13 -34.69
CA ALA A 15 -30.27 3.54 -34.92
C ALA A 15 -28.98 4.39 -35.06
N PRO A 16 -29.01 5.50 -35.84
CA PRO A 16 -27.88 6.41 -35.92
C PRO A 16 -27.64 7.08 -34.56
N ILE A 17 -26.38 7.08 -34.11
CA ILE A 17 -25.97 7.77 -32.89
C ILE A 17 -25.74 9.23 -33.24
N LYS A 18 -26.38 10.14 -32.51
CA LYS A 18 -26.00 11.56 -32.52
C LYS A 18 -24.84 11.74 -31.55
N ASN A 19 -23.87 12.57 -31.94
CA ASN A 19 -22.68 12.91 -31.14
C ASN A 19 -23.06 13.80 -29.94
N ASP A 20 -23.84 13.27 -29.00
CA ASP A 20 -24.05 13.88 -27.70
C ASP A 20 -23.16 13.16 -26.69
N TYR A 21 -22.21 13.90 -26.12
CA TYR A 21 -21.17 13.35 -25.27
C TYR A 21 -21.47 13.67 -23.81
N LYS A 22 -21.72 12.63 -23.02
CA LYS A 22 -21.75 12.72 -21.56
C LYS A 22 -20.33 12.55 -21.03
N LYS A 23 -19.85 13.49 -20.21
CA LYS A 23 -18.55 13.34 -19.52
C LYS A 23 -18.73 12.54 -18.25
N GLU A 24 -17.88 11.53 -18.08
CA GLU A 24 -17.80 10.72 -16.87
C GLU A 24 -16.38 10.69 -16.31
N LYS A 25 -16.27 10.25 -15.06
CA LYS A 25 -15.00 10.18 -14.33
C LYS A 25 -14.87 8.87 -13.58
N ILE A 26 -13.65 8.33 -13.56
CA ILE A 26 -13.26 7.21 -12.69
C ILE A 26 -12.22 7.71 -11.69
N GLU A 27 -12.49 7.54 -10.40
CA GLU A 27 -11.55 7.87 -9.32
C GLU A 27 -10.63 6.68 -9.03
N TYR A 28 -9.34 6.94 -8.92
CA TYR A 28 -8.30 6.00 -8.49
C TYR A 28 -7.57 6.56 -7.27
N ASN A 29 -7.35 5.69 -6.28
CA ASN A 29 -6.59 6.01 -5.08
C ASN A 29 -5.21 5.34 -5.12
N PHE A 30 -4.17 6.15 -5.07
CA PHE A 30 -2.79 5.72 -5.04
C PHE A 30 -2.18 6.04 -3.69
N THR A 31 -1.36 5.14 -3.13
CA THR A 31 -0.73 5.34 -1.81
C THR A 31 -0.01 6.68 -1.73
N ASN A 32 0.90 6.94 -2.67
CA ASN A 32 1.82 8.05 -2.56
C ASN A 32 1.24 9.29 -3.27
N LEU A 33 0.34 9.12 -4.25
CA LEU A 33 -0.23 10.24 -5.01
C LEU A 33 -1.58 10.75 -4.49
N GLY A 34 -2.28 9.96 -3.68
CA GLY A 34 -3.67 10.23 -3.29
C GLY A 34 -4.64 10.02 -4.45
N LYS A 35 -5.74 10.77 -4.45
CA LYS A 35 -6.81 10.68 -5.45
C LYS A 35 -6.37 11.18 -6.82
N ARG A 36 -6.75 10.46 -7.87
CA ARG A 36 -6.58 10.82 -9.29
C ARG A 36 -7.84 10.48 -10.06
N GLU A 37 -8.17 11.29 -11.05
CA GLU A 37 -9.40 11.14 -11.84
C GLU A 37 -9.05 10.91 -13.31
N PHE A 38 -9.67 9.91 -13.93
CA PHE A 38 -9.67 9.70 -15.37
C PHE A 38 -11.00 10.17 -15.95
N GLU A 39 -10.97 11.19 -16.80
CA GLU A 39 -12.16 11.71 -17.48
C GLU A 39 -12.30 11.05 -18.86
N PHE A 40 -13.53 10.68 -19.23
CA PHE A 40 -13.84 10.08 -20.54
C PHE A 40 -15.24 10.49 -21.00
N SER A 41 -15.49 10.36 -22.30
CA SER A 41 -16.80 10.63 -22.88
C SER A 41 -17.56 9.34 -23.17
N LEU A 42 -18.86 9.38 -22.93
CA LEU A 42 -19.84 8.38 -23.34
C LEU A 42 -20.76 8.97 -24.42
N LEU A 43 -21.03 8.18 -25.43
CA LEU A 43 -22.05 8.43 -26.44
C LEU A 43 -23.32 7.68 -26.03
N GLU A 44 -24.43 8.38 -25.88
CA GLU A 44 -25.71 7.76 -25.54
C GLU A 44 -26.60 7.60 -26.79
N CYS A 45 -27.14 6.40 -27.01
CA CYS A 45 -28.11 6.18 -28.07
C CYS A 45 -29.49 6.72 -27.65
N GLN A 46 -29.95 7.83 -28.26
CA GLN A 46 -31.27 8.41 -27.98
C GLN A 46 -32.47 7.49 -28.23
N ASN A 47 -32.29 6.38 -28.96
CA ASN A 47 -33.38 5.44 -29.27
C ASN A 47 -33.53 4.31 -28.23
N CYS A 48 -32.42 3.82 -27.66
CA CYS A 48 -32.47 2.68 -26.74
C CYS A 48 -31.74 2.90 -25.40
N GLY A 49 -31.10 4.05 -25.22
CA GLY A 49 -30.35 4.41 -24.01
C GLY A 49 -29.00 3.70 -23.86
N GLU A 50 -28.53 2.97 -24.88
CA GLU A 50 -27.22 2.31 -24.83
C GLU A 50 -26.09 3.34 -24.71
N GLU A 51 -25.20 3.14 -23.74
CA GLU A 51 -23.99 3.95 -23.53
C GLU A 51 -22.79 3.31 -24.23
N ILE A 52 -22.16 4.06 -25.13
CA ILE A 52 -21.06 3.60 -25.96
C ILE A 52 -19.82 4.42 -25.58
N ARG A 53 -18.74 3.73 -25.20
CA ARG A 53 -17.46 4.36 -24.91
C ARG A 53 -16.73 4.73 -26.18
N GLU A 54 -15.88 5.75 -26.11
CA GLU A 54 -14.92 6.06 -27.18
C GLU A 54 -14.08 4.84 -27.54
N ASP A 55 -13.81 4.64 -28.83
CA ASP A 55 -13.07 3.48 -29.36
C ASP A 55 -11.69 3.29 -28.68
N ASN A 56 -11.05 4.38 -28.26
CA ASN A 56 -9.72 4.37 -27.63
C ASN A 56 -9.76 4.40 -26.08
N PHE A 57 -10.93 4.22 -25.46
CA PHE A 57 -11.09 4.30 -24.01
C PHE A 57 -10.09 3.40 -23.27
N ASN A 58 -9.96 2.13 -23.69
CA ASN A 58 -9.09 1.17 -23.03
C ASN A 58 -7.60 1.54 -23.16
N GLU A 59 -7.18 2.01 -24.33
CA GLU A 59 -5.79 2.43 -24.56
C GLU A 59 -5.45 3.70 -23.78
N ASN A 60 -6.36 4.69 -23.78
CA ASN A 60 -6.21 5.92 -23.02
C ASN A 60 -6.15 5.65 -21.52
N LEU A 61 -7.04 4.78 -21.02
CA LEU A 61 -7.04 4.38 -19.62
C LEU A 61 -5.75 3.64 -19.24
N ALA A 62 -5.30 2.69 -20.06
CA ALA A 62 -4.07 1.95 -19.82
C ALA A 62 -2.84 2.88 -19.79
N LYS A 63 -2.79 3.87 -20.69
CA LYS A 63 -1.73 4.88 -20.70
C LYS A 63 -1.77 5.76 -19.45
N PHE A 64 -2.95 6.24 -19.08
CA PHE A 64 -3.17 7.04 -17.87
C PHE A 64 -2.71 6.30 -16.61
N LEU A 65 -3.16 5.06 -16.42
CA LEU A 65 -2.77 4.25 -15.26
C LEU A 65 -1.27 3.98 -15.22
N LYS A 66 -0.66 3.67 -16.37
CA LYS A 66 0.78 3.45 -16.46
C LYS A 66 1.59 4.69 -16.07
N GLU A 67 1.16 5.88 -16.50
CA GLU A 67 1.84 7.12 -16.13
C GLU A 67 1.75 7.39 -14.62
N LEU A 68 0.57 7.15 -14.03
CA LEU A 68 0.37 7.29 -12.59
C LEU A 68 1.13 6.25 -11.77
N ASP A 69 1.23 5.00 -12.23
CA ASP A 69 2.01 3.96 -11.55
C ASP A 69 3.50 4.32 -11.49
N ILE A 70 4.04 4.87 -12.59
CA ILE A 70 5.42 5.36 -12.64
C ILE A 70 5.58 6.51 -11.65
N GLU A 71 4.70 7.50 -11.68
CA GLU A 71 4.76 8.65 -10.77
C GLU A 71 4.62 8.22 -9.30
N ASN A 72 3.69 7.31 -8.99
CA ASN A 72 3.46 6.80 -7.65
C ASN A 72 4.69 6.05 -7.12
N SER A 73 5.30 5.22 -7.96
CA SER A 73 6.52 4.49 -7.61
C SER A 73 7.69 5.44 -7.36
N LEU A 74 7.89 6.44 -8.23
CA LEU A 74 8.95 7.43 -8.04
C LEU A 74 8.77 8.22 -6.75
N LYS A 75 7.54 8.62 -6.42
CA LYS A 75 7.25 9.26 -5.14
C LYS A 75 7.50 8.32 -3.97
N GLY A 76 7.17 7.03 -4.11
CA GLY A 76 7.48 6.00 -3.12
C GLY A 76 8.99 5.87 -2.85
N ILE A 77 9.85 5.98 -3.87
CA ILE A 77 11.32 6.01 -3.68
C ILE A 77 11.74 7.19 -2.81
N GLU A 78 11.16 8.38 -3.00
CA GLU A 78 11.47 9.55 -2.20
C GLU A 78 10.93 9.43 -0.77
N GLU A 79 9.73 8.88 -0.60
CA GLU A 79 9.12 8.63 0.71
C GLU A 79 9.93 7.63 1.54
N ILE A 80 10.47 6.57 0.94
CA ILE A 80 11.32 5.61 1.65
C ILE A 80 12.52 6.30 2.32
N LYS A 81 13.08 7.36 1.71
CA LYS A 81 14.20 8.12 2.29
C LYS A 81 13.81 8.89 3.54
N THR A 82 12.54 9.28 3.68
CA THR A 82 12.05 10.00 4.87
C THR A 82 12.10 9.14 6.13
N TYR A 83 12.12 7.81 5.99
CA TYR A 83 12.33 6.86 7.08
C TYR A 83 13.82 6.71 7.49
N GLY A 84 14.73 7.50 6.90
CA GLY A 84 16.15 7.52 7.28
C GLY A 84 17.02 6.50 6.53
N TYR A 85 16.45 5.75 5.59
CA TYR A 85 17.21 4.77 4.81
C TYR A 85 17.96 5.41 3.64
N SER A 86 19.27 5.13 3.53
CA SER A 86 20.04 5.43 2.32
C SER A 86 19.77 4.40 1.23
N TYR A 87 19.93 4.77 -0.05
CA TYR A 87 19.79 3.79 -1.15
C TYR A 87 20.73 2.61 -1.00
N THR A 88 21.99 2.85 -0.60
CA THR A 88 22.95 1.77 -0.35
C THR A 88 22.48 0.82 0.75
N TYR A 89 21.89 1.37 1.82
CA TYR A 89 21.31 0.55 2.88
C TYR A 89 20.12 -0.28 2.38
N LEU A 90 19.19 0.33 1.64
CA LEU A 90 18.06 -0.37 1.05
C LEU A 90 18.52 -1.50 0.12
N GLU A 91 19.47 -1.23 -0.78
CA GLU A 91 19.99 -2.24 -1.71
C GLU A 91 20.61 -3.42 -0.96
N ARG A 92 21.36 -3.16 0.12
CA ARG A 92 21.95 -4.20 0.96
C ARG A 92 20.89 -4.99 1.73
N ALA A 93 20.02 -4.31 2.48
CA ALA A 93 19.00 -4.93 3.31
C ALA A 93 18.06 -5.78 2.47
N LEU A 94 17.65 -5.28 1.31
CA LEU A 94 16.71 -5.93 0.40
C LEU A 94 17.38 -6.89 -0.61
N ARG A 95 18.72 -7.04 -0.55
CA ARG A 95 19.51 -7.92 -1.44
C ARG A 95 19.30 -7.62 -2.93
N ILE A 96 19.19 -6.34 -3.26
CA ILE A 96 19.02 -5.85 -4.63
C ILE A 96 20.41 -5.46 -5.17
N PRO A 97 20.68 -5.65 -6.48
CA PRO A 97 21.93 -5.20 -7.08
C PRO A 97 22.22 -3.72 -6.81
N TYR A 98 23.51 -3.39 -6.67
CA TYR A 98 23.94 -2.02 -6.41
C TYR A 98 23.50 -1.04 -7.52
N ARG A 99 23.14 0.19 -7.13
CA ARG A 99 22.62 1.27 -7.98
C ARG A 99 21.24 1.00 -8.61
N THR A 100 20.52 -0.03 -8.17
CA THR A 100 19.17 -0.31 -8.69
C THR A 100 18.19 0.80 -8.34
N PHE A 101 18.20 1.32 -7.10
CA PHE A 101 17.30 2.44 -6.73
C PHE A 101 17.63 3.72 -7.53
N SER A 102 18.91 3.97 -7.79
CA SER A 102 19.35 5.10 -8.63
C SER A 102 18.88 4.98 -10.09
N ARG A 103 18.86 3.75 -10.65
CA ARG A 103 18.32 3.49 -11.99
C ARG A 103 16.81 3.69 -12.03
N TRP A 104 16.10 3.11 -11.06
CA TRP A 104 14.65 3.25 -10.95
C TRP A 104 14.21 4.71 -10.79
N LYS A 105 14.90 5.49 -9.94
CA LYS A 105 14.68 6.94 -9.83
C LYS A 105 14.83 7.68 -11.15
N SER A 106 15.75 7.22 -12.00
CA SER A 106 16.00 7.79 -13.33
C SER A 106 15.03 7.27 -14.40
N LYS A 107 13.94 6.57 -14.01
CA LYS A 107 12.99 5.86 -14.88
C LYS A 107 13.63 4.76 -15.75
N LYS A 108 14.88 4.37 -15.47
CA LYS A 108 15.56 3.29 -16.16
C LYS A 108 15.21 1.96 -15.48
N ASP A 109 14.83 0.97 -16.29
CA ASP A 109 14.53 -0.40 -15.82
C ASP A 109 13.39 -0.47 -14.79
N LEU A 110 12.48 0.51 -14.84
CA LEU A 110 11.29 0.55 -14.00
C LEU A 110 10.20 -0.36 -14.62
N SER A 111 10.35 -1.66 -14.42
CA SER A 111 9.37 -2.68 -14.83
C SER A 111 8.15 -2.68 -13.90
N ALA A 112 7.09 -3.38 -14.30
CA ALA A 112 5.93 -3.61 -13.43
C ALA A 112 6.34 -4.23 -12.08
N VAL A 113 7.25 -5.20 -12.10
CA VAL A 113 7.79 -5.83 -10.88
C VAL A 113 8.55 -4.81 -10.02
N ALA A 114 9.36 -3.94 -10.63
CA ALA A 114 10.06 -2.89 -9.90
C ALA A 114 9.08 -1.91 -9.25
N MET A 115 8.05 -1.48 -9.97
CA MET A 115 7.00 -0.59 -9.45
C MET A 115 6.24 -1.23 -8.29
N SER A 116 5.77 -2.48 -8.44
CA SER A 116 5.12 -3.22 -7.36
C SER A 116 6.01 -3.35 -6.13
N TYR A 117 7.29 -3.65 -6.34
CA TYR A 117 8.27 -3.79 -5.26
C TYR A 117 8.47 -2.47 -4.49
N ILE A 118 8.66 -1.36 -5.22
CA ILE A 118 8.79 -0.03 -4.63
C ILE A 118 7.53 0.32 -3.82
N ASN A 119 6.34 0.09 -4.39
CA ASN A 119 5.08 0.37 -3.72
C ASN A 119 4.95 -0.45 -2.42
N ILE A 120 5.33 -1.73 -2.42
CA ILE A 120 5.32 -2.55 -1.20
C ILE A 120 6.27 -1.97 -0.13
N ILE A 121 7.50 -1.65 -0.50
CA ILE A 121 8.49 -1.13 0.45
C ILE A 121 8.13 0.28 0.95
N SER A 122 7.51 1.13 0.12
CA SER A 122 7.08 2.46 0.55
C SER A 122 5.89 2.40 1.51
N ASN A 123 4.97 1.46 1.32
CA ASN A 123 3.83 1.23 2.22
C ASN A 123 4.23 0.52 3.52
N PHE A 124 5.24 -0.35 3.46
CA PHE A 124 5.67 -1.17 4.60
C PHE A 124 7.18 -1.03 4.83
N PRO A 125 7.66 0.17 5.20
CA PRO A 125 9.09 0.45 5.35
C PRO A 125 9.77 -0.44 6.41
N TRP A 126 9.02 -0.90 7.40
CA TRP A 126 9.50 -1.84 8.43
C TRP A 126 9.97 -3.19 7.86
N LEU A 127 9.57 -3.56 6.64
CA LEU A 127 10.08 -4.75 5.95
C LEU A 127 11.57 -4.64 5.63
N VAL A 128 12.11 -3.42 5.50
CA VAL A 128 13.54 -3.20 5.29
C VAL A 128 14.33 -3.74 6.49
N ASP A 129 13.91 -3.39 7.70
CA ASP A 129 14.55 -3.89 8.93
C ASP A 129 14.43 -5.41 9.01
N VAL A 130 13.25 -5.97 8.74
CA VAL A 130 13.04 -7.43 8.76
C VAL A 130 13.98 -8.14 7.76
N SER A 131 14.20 -7.55 6.59
CA SER A 131 15.11 -8.09 5.58
C SER A 131 16.58 -8.00 5.99
N ASP A 132 17.01 -6.90 6.63
CA ASP A 132 18.39 -6.73 7.15
C ASP A 132 18.72 -7.77 8.23
N TYR A 133 17.71 -8.24 8.97
CA TYR A 133 17.82 -9.34 9.95
C TYR A 133 17.43 -10.71 9.40
N ASN A 134 17.54 -10.94 8.09
CA ASN A 134 17.29 -12.23 7.43
C ASN A 134 15.92 -12.85 7.74
N PHE A 135 14.88 -12.02 7.88
CA PHE A 135 13.52 -12.44 8.21
C PHE A 135 13.41 -13.18 9.55
N ASP A 136 14.25 -12.80 10.53
CA ASP A 136 14.13 -13.32 11.90
C ASP A 136 12.68 -13.15 12.43
N PRO A 137 12.03 -14.24 12.89
CA PRO A 137 10.64 -14.19 13.33
C PRO A 137 10.38 -13.19 14.46
N LYS A 138 11.36 -12.96 15.35
CA LYS A 138 11.23 -12.03 16.47
C LYS A 138 11.30 -10.59 15.98
N VAL A 139 12.23 -10.28 15.09
CA VAL A 139 12.34 -8.96 14.43
C VAL A 139 11.10 -8.67 13.61
N LYS A 140 10.56 -9.67 12.90
CA LYS A 140 9.29 -9.56 12.16
C LYS A 140 8.14 -9.19 13.09
N LEU A 141 7.93 -9.96 14.16
CA LEU A 141 6.83 -9.73 15.09
C LEU A 141 6.95 -8.35 15.76
N LYS A 142 8.15 -7.99 16.23
CA LYS A 142 8.42 -6.68 16.83
C LYS A 142 8.06 -5.54 15.89
N ASN A 143 8.57 -5.56 14.66
CA ASN A 143 8.34 -4.50 13.69
C ASN A 143 6.88 -4.44 13.23
N LEU A 144 6.21 -5.58 13.10
CA LEU A 144 4.78 -5.63 12.80
C LEU A 144 3.94 -4.97 13.92
N LEU A 145 4.25 -5.26 15.19
CA LEU A 145 3.56 -4.66 16.33
C LEU A 145 3.77 -3.14 16.39
N ILE A 146 5.02 -2.68 16.18
CA ILE A 146 5.34 -1.25 16.16
C ILE A 146 4.62 -0.55 14.99
N ALA A 147 4.66 -1.14 13.79
CA ALA A 147 3.99 -0.57 12.62
C ALA A 147 2.46 -0.50 12.82
N GLY A 148 1.87 -1.58 13.33
CA GLY A 148 0.45 -1.62 13.67
C GLY A 148 0.05 -0.57 14.69
N PHE A 149 0.90 -0.34 15.70
CA PHE A 149 0.69 0.71 16.69
C PHE A 149 0.74 2.11 16.08
N LEU A 150 1.77 2.42 15.29
CA LEU A 150 1.91 3.73 14.66
C LEU A 150 0.75 4.02 13.71
N GLU A 151 0.25 3.02 12.98
CA GLU A 151 -0.93 3.20 12.14
C GLU A 151 -2.21 3.36 12.95
N PHE A 152 -2.34 2.65 14.07
CA PHE A 152 -3.45 2.86 15.00
C PHE A 152 -3.46 4.30 15.55
N GLU A 153 -2.33 4.83 16.01
CA GLU A 153 -2.22 6.21 16.51
C GLU A 153 -2.58 7.24 15.42
N LYS A 154 -2.09 7.07 14.20
CA LYS A 154 -2.38 7.98 13.08
C LYS A 154 -3.86 8.01 12.70
N ASN A 155 -4.54 6.87 12.81
CA ASN A 155 -5.92 6.68 12.37
C ASN A 155 -6.90 6.60 13.53
N GLN A 156 -6.50 7.06 14.72
CA GLN A 156 -7.32 7.00 15.94
C GLN A 156 -8.70 7.65 15.74
N SER A 157 -8.79 8.72 14.95
CA SER A 157 -10.04 9.42 14.64
C SER A 157 -11.01 8.64 13.75
N LEU A 158 -10.57 7.55 13.13
CA LEU A 158 -11.38 6.69 12.25
C LEU A 158 -11.96 5.47 12.98
N ILE A 159 -11.52 5.21 14.21
CA ILE A 159 -11.96 4.07 15.01
C ILE A 159 -12.99 4.59 16.00
N SER A 160 -14.22 4.04 15.96
CA SER A 160 -15.32 4.48 16.83
C SER A 160 -14.96 4.36 18.31
N ASP A 161 -15.67 5.11 19.15
CA ASP A 161 -15.56 5.15 20.61
C ASP A 161 -15.78 3.79 21.32
N ASP A 162 -16.02 2.70 20.57
CA ASP A 162 -16.39 1.37 21.08
C ASP A 162 -15.18 0.49 21.47
N ILE A 163 -13.95 0.92 21.19
CA ILE A 163 -12.74 0.21 21.63
C ILE A 163 -12.23 0.90 22.89
N GLU A 164 -12.13 0.16 24.01
CA GLU A 164 -11.51 0.63 25.26
C GLU A 164 -10.04 1.04 25.02
N TYR A 165 -9.89 2.29 24.58
CA TYR A 165 -8.68 2.91 24.08
C TYR A 165 -7.52 2.85 25.10
N GLU A 166 -7.85 3.01 26.39
CA GLU A 166 -6.88 2.94 27.49
C GLU A 166 -6.29 1.53 27.71
N VAL A 167 -7.05 0.47 27.42
CA VAL A 167 -6.61 -0.92 27.61
C VAL A 167 -5.63 -1.34 26.50
N LEU A 168 -5.87 -0.91 25.25
CA LEU A 168 -4.94 -1.16 24.14
C LEU A 168 -3.64 -0.36 24.34
N LEU A 169 -3.75 0.94 24.66
CA LEU A 169 -2.59 1.80 24.90
C LEU A 169 -1.69 1.28 26.02
N SER A 170 -2.24 0.92 27.18
CA SER A 170 -1.43 0.42 28.30
C SER A 170 -0.70 -0.90 27.97
N LYS A 171 -1.35 -1.80 27.22
CA LYS A 171 -0.74 -3.04 26.71
C LYS A 171 0.36 -2.75 25.70
N LEU A 172 0.18 -1.78 24.81
CA LEU A 172 1.15 -1.41 23.78
C LEU A 172 2.33 -0.60 24.32
N GLU A 173 2.12 0.30 25.28
CA GLU A 173 3.19 1.02 25.98
C GLU A 173 4.13 0.05 26.72
N SER A 174 3.60 -1.05 27.25
CA SER A 174 4.41 -2.12 27.84
C SER A 174 5.32 -2.80 26.80
N ILE A 175 4.84 -2.95 25.56
CA ILE A 175 5.59 -3.46 24.40
C ILE A 175 6.58 -2.41 23.85
N LEU A 176 6.35 -1.11 24.07
CA LEU A 176 7.24 -0.04 23.61
C LEU A 176 8.34 0.30 24.61
N LYS A 177 8.10 0.22 25.93
CA LYS A 177 9.18 0.28 26.97
C LYS A 177 10.25 -0.81 26.74
N PHE A 178 9.88 -1.89 26.07
CA PHE A 178 10.70 -2.97 25.53
C PHE A 178 11.78 -2.53 24.52
N LYS A 179 11.64 -1.35 23.89
CA LYS A 179 12.61 -0.81 22.92
C LYS A 179 13.98 -0.52 23.55
N ASN A 180 14.04 -0.28 24.86
CA ASN A 180 15.27 0.10 25.56
C ASN A 180 16.03 -1.08 26.20
N THR A 181 15.46 -2.28 26.26
CA THR A 181 16.03 -3.42 27.04
C THR A 181 16.75 -4.46 26.16
N PHE A 182 16.62 -4.40 24.83
CA PHE A 182 17.26 -5.36 23.90
C PHE A 182 18.80 -5.24 23.81
N ALA A 183 19.41 -4.30 24.53
CA ALA A 183 20.86 -4.18 24.62
C ALA A 183 21.51 -5.20 25.60
N SER A 184 20.72 -5.89 26.43
CA SER A 184 21.21 -6.87 27.41
C SER A 184 20.57 -8.24 27.16
N ASN A 185 21.40 -9.23 26.83
CA ASN A 185 21.08 -10.57 26.32
C ASN A 185 20.32 -11.55 27.26
N GLU A 186 19.37 -11.11 28.09
CA GLU A 186 18.50 -12.02 28.86
C GLU A 186 17.03 -11.55 28.80
N PHE A 187 16.09 -12.50 28.67
CA PHE A 187 14.67 -12.22 28.47
C PHE A 187 13.78 -13.11 29.34
N GLU A 188 12.86 -12.47 30.07
CA GLU A 188 11.56 -13.03 30.44
C GLU A 188 10.50 -11.95 30.15
N ALA A 189 9.41 -12.33 29.48
CA ALA A 189 8.24 -11.47 29.34
C ALA A 189 6.98 -12.25 29.69
N THR A 190 6.17 -11.65 30.54
CA THR A 190 4.87 -12.17 30.95
C THR A 190 3.80 -11.32 30.28
N ILE A 191 3.12 -11.87 29.27
CA ILE A 191 1.96 -11.24 28.64
C ILE A 191 0.72 -11.80 29.34
N SER A 192 0.00 -10.96 30.09
CA SER A 192 -1.30 -11.31 30.65
C SER A 192 -2.41 -10.85 29.70
N ILE A 193 -3.11 -11.81 29.08
CA ILE A 193 -4.27 -11.56 28.23
C ILE A 193 -5.51 -11.78 29.07
N ASN A 194 -6.13 -10.70 29.53
CA ASN A 194 -7.51 -10.73 30.02
C ASN A 194 -8.41 -10.46 28.82
N ASP A 195 -9.15 -11.48 28.40
CA ASP A 195 -10.10 -11.41 27.29
C ASP A 195 -11.44 -10.84 27.76
N LEU A 196 -12.07 -10.06 26.88
CA LEU A 196 -13.38 -9.45 27.07
C LEU A 196 -14.47 -10.53 27.17
N GLY A 197 -14.89 -10.84 28.39
CA GLY A 197 -16.30 -11.11 28.67
C GLY A 197 -16.89 -12.51 28.40
N ARG A 198 -16.10 -13.58 28.20
CA ARG A 198 -16.62 -14.97 28.32
C ARG A 198 -15.60 -15.90 28.97
N GLU A 199 -16.06 -16.62 29.99
CA GLU A 199 -15.38 -17.59 30.86
C GLU A 199 -13.85 -17.67 30.76
N THR A 200 -13.22 -17.18 31.83
CA THR A 200 -11.79 -17.18 32.09
C THR A 200 -11.17 -18.57 31.98
N LYS A 201 -10.38 -18.78 30.93
CA LYS A 201 -9.19 -19.62 31.02
C LYS A 201 -7.99 -18.70 31.06
N ASN A 202 -7.36 -18.59 32.23
CA ASN A 202 -6.04 -17.99 32.36
C ASN A 202 -5.08 -18.79 31.48
N ILE A 203 -4.63 -18.19 30.37
CA ILE A 203 -3.51 -18.71 29.60
C ILE A 203 -2.29 -17.93 30.07
N GLU A 204 -1.66 -18.42 31.14
CA GLU A 204 -0.29 -18.03 31.46
C GLU A 204 0.63 -18.70 30.44
N SER A 205 0.96 -17.99 29.37
CA SER A 205 1.96 -18.45 28.41
C SER A 205 3.31 -17.81 28.74
N THR A 206 4.13 -18.51 29.51
CA THR A 206 5.55 -18.19 29.67
C THR A 206 6.29 -18.69 28.42
N VAL A 207 6.73 -17.76 27.56
CA VAL A 207 7.55 -18.10 26.40
C VAL A 207 9.03 -18.06 26.82
N THR A 208 9.52 -19.17 27.37
CA THR A 208 10.95 -19.35 27.68
C THR A 208 11.67 -19.76 26.39
N LEU A 209 12.40 -18.83 25.77
CA LEU A 209 13.23 -19.11 24.60
C LEU A 209 14.67 -19.34 25.04
N GLY A 210 14.99 -20.59 25.39
CA GLY A 210 16.38 -21.01 25.57
C GLY A 210 17.11 -20.95 24.23
N LEU A 211 18.12 -20.08 24.12
CA LEU A 211 19.09 -20.17 23.03
C LEU A 211 20.12 -21.22 23.43
N GLN A 212 20.11 -22.38 22.77
CA GLN A 212 21.33 -23.18 22.65
C GLN A 212 22.27 -22.41 21.72
N THR A 213 23.38 -21.95 22.29
CA THR A 213 24.50 -21.38 21.55
C THR A 213 25.11 -22.45 20.64
N VAL A 214 25.20 -22.17 19.33
CA VAL A 214 26.17 -22.79 18.42
C VAL A 214 26.91 -21.68 17.71
#